data_AF-A0A1R4IHM7-F1
#
_entry.id   AF-A0A1R4IHM7-F1
#
_cell.length_a   1.000
_cell.length_b   1.000
_cell.length_c   1.000
_cell.angle_alpha   90.00
_cell.angle_beta   90.00
_cell.angle_gamma   90.00
#
_symmetry.space_group_name_H-M   'P 1'
#
loop_
_entity.id
_entity.type
_entity.pdbx_description
1 polymer ?
#
loop_
_entity_poly.entity_id
_entity_poly.type
_entity_poly.pdbx_seq_one_letter_code
_entity_poly.pdbx_strand_id
1 'polypeptide(L)'
;MSANSAAFDHLTGFRWRQGDPSLADTEAKLYDLGVLRSVLDEVVELAVADARAEGATWAKIGDALGVTHQAVIKRYRKAVVADA
;
A
#
# COMPACT_ATOMS: atom_id res chain seq x y z
N MET A 1 7.01 -20.86 4.41
CA MET A 1 7.03 -19.55 3.71
C MET A 1 6.08 -18.63 4.45
N SER A 2 6.50 -17.44 4.86
CA SER A 2 5.63 -16.50 5.57
C SER A 2 4.92 -15.58 4.58
N ALA A 3 3.83 -14.93 4.99
CA ALA A 3 3.17 -13.91 4.17
C ALA A 3 4.18 -12.80 3.76
N ASN A 4 5.04 -12.39 4.70
CA ASN A 4 6.09 -11.41 4.42
C ASN A 4 7.10 -11.89 3.37
N SER A 5 7.52 -13.17 3.39
CA SER A 5 8.45 -13.67 2.37
C SER A 5 7.78 -13.73 1.00
N ALA A 6 6.53 -14.18 0.91
CA ALA A 6 5.80 -14.22 -0.36
C ALA A 6 5.57 -12.80 -0.94
N ALA A 7 5.21 -11.83 -0.09
CA ALA A 7 5.06 -10.44 -0.51
C ALA A 7 6.40 -9.84 -0.96
N PHE A 8 7.49 -10.13 -0.24
CA PHE A 8 8.83 -9.67 -0.62
C PHE A 8 9.27 -10.23 -1.98
N ASP A 9 9.02 -11.52 -2.23
CA ASP A 9 9.33 -12.15 -3.51
C ASP A 9 8.53 -11.50 -4.65
N HIS A 10 7.25 -11.18 -4.43
CA HIS A 10 6.43 -10.47 -5.41
C HIS A 10 6.99 -9.07 -5.72
N LEU A 11 7.33 -8.29 -4.70
CA LEU A 11 7.87 -6.93 -4.86
C LEU A 11 9.24 -6.92 -5.55
N THR A 12 10.10 -7.88 -5.25
CA THR A 12 11.43 -7.99 -5.90
C THR A 12 11.39 -8.60 -7.29
N GLY A 13 10.29 -9.27 -7.64
CA GLY A 13 9.99 -9.73 -8.99
C GLY A 13 9.44 -8.64 -9.92
N PHE A 14 8.99 -7.49 -9.38
CA PHE A 14 8.55 -6.37 -10.19
C PHE A 14 9.76 -5.56 -10.71
N ARG A 15 10.02 -5.68 -12.01
CA ARG A 15 11.23 -5.19 -12.68
C ARG A 15 10.89 -4.34 -13.89
N TRP A 16 10.02 -3.35 -13.70
CA TRP A 16 9.52 -2.52 -14.80
C TRP A 16 10.61 -1.62 -15.38
N ARG A 17 11.45 -1.01 -14.54
CA ARG A 17 12.58 -0.17 -14.97
C ARG A 17 13.91 -0.90 -15.00
N GLN A 18 14.05 -2.04 -14.32
CA GLN A 18 15.32 -2.77 -14.35
C GLN A 18 15.62 -3.28 -15.77
N GLY A 19 16.85 -3.02 -16.24
CA GLY A 19 17.25 -3.26 -17.64
C GLY A 19 17.10 -2.05 -18.57
N ASP A 20 16.59 -0.91 -18.07
CA ASP A 20 16.69 0.37 -18.78
C ASP A 20 18.17 0.79 -18.88
N PRO A 21 18.75 0.87 -20.10
CA PRO A 21 20.18 1.17 -20.27
C PRO A 21 20.56 2.60 -19.85
N SER A 22 19.58 3.47 -19.61
CA SER A 22 19.80 4.83 -19.12
C SER A 22 19.91 4.93 -17.59
N LEU A 23 19.61 3.85 -16.86
CA LEU A 23 19.58 3.82 -15.40
C LEU A 23 20.56 2.79 -14.85
N ALA A 24 21.14 3.09 -13.68
CA ALA A 24 21.79 2.05 -12.89
C ALA A 24 20.73 1.09 -12.33
N ASP A 25 21.03 -0.21 -12.24
CA ASP A 25 20.10 -1.23 -11.71
C ASP A 25 19.55 -0.89 -10.32
N THR A 26 20.38 -0.26 -9.48
CA THR A 26 19.98 0.20 -8.14
C THR A 26 19.00 1.36 -8.20
N GLU A 27 19.16 2.29 -9.14
CA GLU A 27 18.26 3.42 -9.36
C GLU A 27 16.92 2.94 -9.95
N ALA A 28 16.97 2.09 -10.98
CA ALA A 28 15.80 1.45 -11.56
C ALA A 28 14.95 0.72 -10.50
N LYS A 29 15.61 -0.01 -9.59
CA LYS A 29 14.94 -0.66 -8.46
C LYS A 29 14.25 0.32 -7.53
N LEU A 30 14.83 1.49 -7.26
CA LEU A 30 14.20 2.51 -6.44
C LEU A 30 12.96 3.10 -7.11
N TYR A 31 13.01 3.34 -8.43
CA TYR A 31 11.82 3.76 -9.18
C TYR A 31 10.70 2.72 -9.12
N ASP A 32 11.03 1.45 -9.35
CA ASP A 32 10.07 0.34 -9.29
C ASP A 32 9.42 0.23 -7.90
N LEU A 33 10.21 0.30 -6.84
CA LEU A 33 9.69 0.33 -5.46
C LEU A 33 8.85 1.58 -5.17
N GLY A 34 9.20 2.73 -5.75
CA GLY A 34 8.42 3.95 -5.64
C GLY A 34 7.03 3.82 -6.25
N VAL A 35 6.95 3.22 -7.44
CA VAL A 35 5.67 2.92 -8.13
C VAL A 35 4.84 1.93 -7.30
N LEU A 36 5.45 0.83 -6.87
CA LEU A 36 4.78 -0.17 -6.04
C LEU A 36 4.21 0.43 -4.75
N ARG A 37 4.97 1.29 -4.07
CA ARG A 37 4.49 1.99 -2.87
C ARG A 37 3.28 2.87 -3.18
N SER A 38 3.33 3.64 -4.28
CA SER A 38 2.22 4.52 -4.68
C SER A 38 0.95 3.74 -4.95
N VAL A 39 1.03 2.65 -5.72
CA VAL A 39 -0.13 1.81 -6.05
C VAL A 39 -0.65 1.09 -4.82
N LEU A 40 0.23 0.57 -3.97
CA LEU A 40 -0.18 -0.07 -2.72
C LEU A 40 -0.91 0.92 -1.79
N ASP A 41 -0.40 2.14 -1.67
CA ASP A 41 -1.07 3.19 -0.88
C ASP A 41 -2.49 3.46 -1.41
N GLU A 42 -2.66 3.61 -2.73
CA GLU A 42 -3.96 3.80 -3.37
C GLU A 42 -4.92 2.61 -3.14
N VAL A 43 -4.44 1.38 -3.32
CA VAL A 43 -5.23 0.16 -3.08
C VAL A 43 -5.64 0.05 -1.61
N VAL A 44 -4.77 0.44 -0.67
CA VAL A 44 -5.12 0.47 0.76
C VAL A 44 -6.17 1.54 1.04
N GLU A 45 -6.08 2.72 0.42
CA GLU A 45 -7.10 3.76 0.56
C GLU A 45 -8.48 3.28 0.10
N LEU A 46 -8.56 2.64 -1.08
CA LEU A 46 -9.78 2.05 -1.60
C LEU A 46 -10.34 0.95 -0.67
N ALA A 47 -9.48 0.03 -0.23
CA ALA A 47 -9.89 -1.05 0.68
C ALA A 47 -10.40 -0.51 2.03
N VAL A 48 -9.84 0.60 2.52
CA VAL A 48 -10.34 1.28 3.73
C VAL A 48 -11.70 1.91 3.48
N ALA A 49 -11.93 2.54 2.32
CA ALA A 49 -13.23 3.10 1.95
C ALA A 49 -14.30 2.01 1.85
N ASP A 50 -14.02 0.91 1.16
CA ASP A 50 -14.92 -0.25 1.04
C ASP A 50 -15.25 -0.83 2.43
N ALA A 51 -14.24 -1.07 3.26
CA ALA A 51 -14.46 -1.56 4.62
C ALA A 51 -15.33 -0.60 5.44
N ARG A 52 -15.18 0.72 5.25
CA ARG A 52 -16.03 1.72 5.92
C ARG A 52 -17.47 1.69 5.40
N ALA A 53 -17.68 1.52 4.11
CA ALA A 53 -19.01 1.37 3.50
C ALA A 53 -19.73 0.11 3.99
N GLU A 54 -18.97 -0.98 4.22
CA GLU A 54 -19.47 -2.23 4.81
C GLU A 54 -19.67 -2.17 6.33
N GLY A 55 -19.39 -1.02 6.96
CA GLY A 55 -19.64 -0.78 8.39
C GLY A 55 -18.50 -1.20 9.32
N ALA A 56 -17.30 -1.52 8.80
CA ALA A 56 -16.14 -1.79 9.64
C ALA A 56 -15.78 -0.55 10.49
N THR A 57 -15.44 -0.77 11.76
CA THR A 57 -15.01 0.31 12.65
C THR A 57 -13.55 0.68 12.38
N TRP A 58 -13.17 1.93 12.68
CA TRP A 58 -11.78 2.37 12.57
C TRP A 58 -10.81 1.51 13.39
N ALA A 59 -11.26 0.98 14.54
CA ALA A 59 -10.46 0.06 15.35
C ALA A 59 -10.13 -1.23 14.58
N LYS A 60 -11.15 -1.88 13.99
CA LYS A 60 -10.97 -3.11 13.19
C LYS A 60 -10.05 -2.89 11.99
N ILE A 61 -10.17 -1.75 11.32
CA ILE A 61 -9.32 -1.39 10.18
C ILE A 61 -7.88 -1.17 10.64
N GLY A 62 -7.67 -0.47 11.76
CA GLY A 62 -6.35 -0.28 12.36
C GLY A 62 -5.67 -1.61 12.70
N ASP A 63 -6.42 -2.51 13.37
CA ASP A 63 -5.95 -3.85 13.73
C ASP A 63 -5.54 -4.65 12.48
N ALA A 64 -6.37 -4.65 11.42
CA ALA A 64 -6.10 -5.35 10.18
C ALA A 64 -4.86 -4.82 9.44
N LEU A 65 -4.62 -3.50 9.50
CA LEU A 65 -3.45 -2.86 8.89
C LEU A 65 -2.20 -2.89 9.80
N GLY A 66 -2.31 -3.40 11.03
CA GLY A 66 -1.21 -3.41 11.99
C GLY A 66 -0.78 -2.01 12.46
N VAL A 67 -1.69 -1.04 12.43
CA VAL A 67 -1.45 0.34 12.85
C VAL A 67 -2.35 0.73 14.01
N THR A 68 -1.97 1.76 14.76
CA THR A 68 -2.80 2.24 15.86
C THR A 68 -4.10 2.86 15.35
N HIS A 69 -5.15 2.81 16.18
CA HIS A 69 -6.44 3.46 15.91
C HIS A 69 -6.31 4.97 15.57
N GLN A 70 -5.38 5.68 16.23
CA GLN A 70 -5.15 7.10 15.93
C GLN A 70 -4.45 7.29 14.58
N ALA A 71 -3.52 6.40 14.22
CA ALA A 71 -2.82 6.46 12.94
C ALA A 71 -3.77 6.23 11.76
N VAL A 72 -4.67 5.24 11.84
CA VAL A 72 -5.63 4.95 10.76
C VAL A 72 -6.65 6.08 10.59
N ILE A 73 -7.17 6.67 11.68
CA ILE A 73 -8.07 7.84 11.61
C ILE A 73 -7.36 9.02 10.98
N LYS A 74 -6.13 9.31 11.42
CA LYS A 74 -5.36 10.44 10.90
C LYS A 74 -5.11 10.31 9.40
N ARG A 75 -4.84 9.09 8.92
CA ARG A 75 -4.50 8.83 7.52
C ARG A 75 -5.71 8.79 6.60
N TYR A 76 -6.78 8.07 6.97
CA TYR A 76 -7.82 7.70 6.00
C TYR A 76 -9.19 8.37 6.23
N ARG A 77 -9.43 9.04 7.36
CA ARG A 77 -10.75 9.62 7.66
C ARG A 77 -11.22 10.65 6.62
N LYS A 78 -10.30 11.43 6.04
CA LYS A 78 -10.66 12.48 5.07
C LYS A 78 -10.99 11.93 3.69
N ALA A 79 -10.28 10.88 3.25
CA ALA A 79 -10.50 10.24 1.95
C ALA A 79 -11.93 9.66 1.86
N VAL A 80 -12.33 8.90 2.88
CA VAL A 80 -13.67 8.25 2.92
C VAL A 80 -14.84 9.25 2.89
N VAL A 81 -14.62 10.49 3.34
CA VAL A 81 -15.67 11.53 3.32
C VAL A 81 -15.76 12.24 1.96
N ALA A 82 -14.70 12.20 1.14
CA ALA A 82 -14.69 12.84 -0.16
C ALA A 82 -15.43 12.03 -1.25
N ASP A 83 -15.54 10.72 -1.07
CA ASP A 83 -16.19 9.78 -2.00
C ASP A 83 -17.64 9.42 -1.63
N ALA A 84 -18.20 10.01 -0.56
CA ALA A 84 -19.56 9.76 -0.05
C ALA A 84 -20.51 10.92 -0.34
#